data_AF-X1RQN4-F1
#
_entry.id   AF-X1RQN4-F1
#
_cell.length_a   1.000
_cell.length_b   1.000
_cell.length_c   1.000
_cell.angle_alpha   90.00
_cell.angle_beta   90.00
_cell.angle_gamma   90.00
#
_symmetry.space_group_name_H-M   'P 1'
#
loop_
_entity.id
_entity.type
_entity.pdbx_description
1 polymer ?
#
loop_
_entity_poly.entity_id
_entity_poly.type
_entity_poly.pdbx_seq_one_letter_code
_entity_poly.pdbx_strand_id
1 'polypeptide(L)'
;MDWLTFAGNLIRRIPLERVLIPRPDNTKALKDFAASVTAPVAQNRAPSEQKPMVTTQPPPRIVPQEAPKVHLAEPQPGGPSAEETVAYQSREIGKLLLRMERHYAQKMRVGGVPCDCGAQKHLLDLESLCEETIPMVDSPQVYYHVIEWIKKVGPKSTDEAAKSGLHDEEYPNFSHQARDFRKDVIGSLEPHALFPQKPGEPEGTQILPVVSEEERELIREKAHQKIEEALSQ
;
A
#
# COMPACT_ATOMS: atom_id res chain seq x y z
N MET A 1 2.36 31.68 31.33
CA MET A 1 2.39 30.24 30.95
C MET A 1 1.39 29.52 31.81
N ASP A 2 0.42 28.87 31.19
CA ASP A 2 -0.75 28.31 31.88
C ASP A 2 -0.55 26.80 32.08
N TRP A 3 -0.17 26.41 33.30
CA TRP A 3 0.19 25.03 33.66
C TRP A 3 -0.96 24.03 33.48
N LEU A 4 -2.21 24.51 33.58
CA LEU A 4 -3.41 23.69 33.47
C LEU A 4 -3.65 23.17 32.04
N THR A 5 -3.26 23.94 31.02
CA THR A 5 -3.34 23.49 29.61
C THR A 5 -2.27 22.46 29.27
N PHE A 6 -1.12 22.47 29.96
CA PHE A 6 -0.08 21.45 29.80
C PHE A 6 -0.51 20.11 30.42
N ALA A 7 -1.08 20.12 31.63
CA ALA A 7 -1.58 18.92 32.29
C ALA A 7 -2.77 18.29 31.54
N GLY A 8 -3.69 19.11 31.03
CA GLY A 8 -4.83 18.63 30.23
C GLY A 8 -4.42 17.94 28.93
N ASN A 9 -3.34 18.40 28.28
CA ASN A 9 -2.81 17.76 27.07
C ASN A 9 -2.06 16.45 27.34
N LEU A 10 -1.51 16.26 28.54
CA LEU A 10 -0.80 15.03 28.90
C LEU A 10 -1.76 13.87 29.19
N ILE A 11 -2.89 14.15 29.86
CA ILE A 11 -3.91 13.12 30.19
C ILE A 11 -4.62 12.60 28.93
N ARG A 12 -4.78 13.43 27.89
CA ARG A 12 -5.36 13.02 26.60
C ARG A 12 -4.45 12.12 25.73
N ARG A 13 -3.16 11.99 26.08
CA ARG A 13 -2.17 11.21 25.28
C ARG A 13 -1.89 9.81 25.82
N ILE A 14 -2.48 9.42 26.95
CA ILE A 14 -2.32 8.08 27.51
C ILE A 14 -3.54 7.25 27.10
N PRO A 15 -3.41 6.29 26.17
CA PRO A 15 -4.50 5.36 25.88
C PRO A 15 -4.68 4.44 27.09
N LEU A 16 -5.60 4.80 27.99
CA LEU A 16 -5.94 4.03 29.21
C LEU A 16 -6.33 2.58 28.89
N GLU A 17 -6.83 2.32 27.68
CA GLU A 17 -7.13 0.99 27.14
C GLU A 17 -5.90 0.05 27.11
N ARG A 18 -4.69 0.60 26.93
CA ARG A 18 -3.44 -0.18 26.93
C ARG A 18 -2.86 -0.47 28.31
N VAL A 19 -3.35 0.21 29.36
CA VAL A 19 -2.87 0.02 30.74
C VAL A 19 -3.74 -0.99 31.49
N LEU A 20 -5.03 -1.08 31.17
CA LEU A 20 -5.98 -1.95 31.86
C LEU A 20 -6.23 -3.31 31.20
N ILE A 21 -5.80 -3.51 29.95
CA ILE A 21 -5.96 -4.79 29.23
C ILE A 21 -4.59 -5.47 29.11
N PRO A 22 -4.30 -6.53 29.90
CA PRO A 22 -3.09 -7.31 29.72
C PRO A 22 -3.06 -7.90 28.31
N ARG A 23 -1.89 -7.85 27.65
CA ARG A 23 -1.71 -8.47 26.33
C ARG A 23 -1.99 -9.98 26.42
N PRO A 24 -2.72 -10.56 25.45
CA PRO A 24 -2.87 -12.00 25.35
C PRO A 24 -1.49 -12.66 25.26
N ASP A 25 -1.23 -13.61 26.15
CA ASP A 25 0.02 -14.37 26.16
C ASP A 25 -0.01 -15.42 25.05
N ASN A 26 0.57 -15.08 23.90
CA ASN A 26 0.62 -15.93 22.70
C ASN A 26 1.69 -17.05 22.80
N THR A 27 2.38 -17.19 23.94
CA THR A 27 3.43 -18.21 24.12
C THR A 27 2.91 -19.64 24.01
N LYS A 28 1.63 -19.87 24.38
CA LYS A 28 1.00 -21.19 24.24
C LYS A 28 0.74 -21.54 22.77
N ALA A 29 0.21 -20.61 21.99
CA ALA A 29 -0.03 -20.81 20.55
C ALA A 29 1.26 -21.06 19.76
N LEU A 30 2.36 -20.38 20.13
CA LEU A 30 3.68 -20.61 19.54
C LEU A 30 4.28 -21.98 19.91
N LYS A 31 4.06 -22.46 21.14
CA LYS A 31 4.49 -23.80 21.56
C LYS A 31 3.71 -24.90 20.86
N ASP A 32 2.40 -24.74 20.72
CA ASP A 32 1.54 -25.71 20.03
C ASP A 32 1.89 -25.78 18.53
N PHE A 33 2.19 -24.63 17.91
CA PHE A 33 2.69 -24.59 16.53
C PHE A 33 4.06 -25.26 16.39
N ALA A 34 5.02 -24.93 17.27
CA ALA A 34 6.36 -25.53 17.23
C ALA A 34 6.29 -27.06 17.39
N ALA A 35 5.42 -27.57 18.26
CA ALA A 35 5.18 -28.99 18.44
C ALA A 35 4.56 -29.65 17.19
N SER A 36 3.71 -28.94 16.45
CA SER A 36 3.12 -29.47 15.22
C SER A 36 4.11 -29.59 14.05
N VAL A 37 5.13 -28.73 14.02
CA VAL A 37 6.17 -28.71 12.96
C VAL A 37 7.31 -29.68 13.26
N THR A 38 7.52 -30.07 14.52
CA THR A 38 8.61 -30.99 14.93
C THR A 38 8.21 -32.46 14.99
N ALA A 39 7.00 -32.85 14.58
CA ALA A 39 6.63 -34.26 14.47
C ALA A 39 7.48 -34.95 13.37
N PRO A 40 8.32 -35.95 13.69
CA PRO A 40 9.18 -36.58 12.70
C PRO A 40 8.36 -37.52 11.81
N VAL A 41 8.27 -37.19 10.52
CA VAL A 41 7.94 -38.17 9.48
C VAL A 41 9.09 -39.18 9.40
N ALA A 42 8.78 -40.45 9.69
CA ALA A 42 9.73 -41.55 9.68
C ALA A 42 10.42 -41.68 8.32
N GLN A 43 11.72 -41.39 8.30
CA GLN A 43 12.63 -41.63 7.19
C GLN A 43 12.99 -43.12 7.11
N ASN A 44 12.63 -43.78 6.01
CA ASN A 44 13.28 -45.02 5.61
C ASN A 44 14.54 -44.69 4.79
N ARG A 45 15.70 -45.17 5.28
CA ARG A 45 17.05 -45.09 4.69
C ARG A 45 17.17 -46.02 3.45
N ALA A 46 17.58 -45.51 2.27
CA ALA A 46 18.95 -45.53 1.67
C ALA A 46 19.15 -46.68 0.63
N PRO A 47 20.13 -46.66 -0.32
CA PRO A 47 21.31 -45.77 -0.43
C PRO A 47 21.68 -45.17 -1.83
N SER A 48 22.43 -44.06 -1.77
CA SER A 48 23.57 -43.60 -2.60
C SER A 48 23.82 -44.21 -3.99
N GLU A 49 23.88 -43.36 -5.03
CA GLU A 49 25.10 -43.18 -5.86
C GLU A 49 24.98 -42.07 -6.95
N GLN A 50 26.12 -41.43 -7.21
CA GLN A 50 26.57 -40.78 -8.46
C GLN A 50 26.20 -39.30 -8.77
N LYS A 51 27.28 -38.51 -8.80
CA LYS A 51 27.47 -37.17 -9.40
C LYS A 51 27.67 -37.33 -10.93
N PRO A 52 27.07 -36.49 -11.78
CA PRO A 52 27.92 -35.67 -12.67
C PRO A 52 27.36 -34.27 -13.05
N MET A 53 28.34 -33.41 -13.39
CA MET A 53 28.33 -32.26 -14.31
C MET A 53 27.16 -31.26 -14.33
N VAL A 54 27.47 -30.05 -13.84
CA VAL A 54 26.77 -28.79 -14.15
C VAL A 54 27.01 -28.44 -15.61
N THR A 55 25.96 -28.52 -16.44
CA THR A 55 25.87 -27.82 -17.72
C THR A 55 24.97 -26.61 -17.52
N THR A 56 25.49 -25.42 -17.76
CA THR A 56 24.77 -24.15 -17.72
C THR A 56 23.68 -24.15 -18.80
N GLN A 57 22.43 -24.38 -18.40
CA GLN A 57 21.26 -24.05 -19.23
C GLN A 57 20.93 -22.56 -19.07
N PRO A 58 20.49 -21.87 -20.15
CA PRO A 58 19.94 -20.53 -20.04
C PRO A 58 18.64 -20.55 -19.20
N PRO A 59 18.28 -19.44 -18.52
CA PRO A 59 17.14 -19.42 -17.62
C PRO A 59 15.86 -19.82 -18.36
N PRO A 60 15.01 -20.67 -17.78
CA PRO A 60 13.77 -21.09 -18.42
C PRO A 60 12.88 -19.87 -18.66
N ARG A 61 12.41 -19.76 -19.89
CA ARG A 61 11.33 -18.85 -20.28
C ARG A 61 10.12 -19.20 -19.43
N ILE A 62 9.67 -18.26 -18.59
CA ILE A 62 8.48 -18.42 -17.75
C ILE A 62 7.29 -18.61 -18.69
N VAL A 63 6.79 -19.84 -18.75
CA VAL A 63 5.44 -20.10 -19.24
C VAL A 63 4.52 -19.60 -18.11
N PRO A 64 3.55 -18.70 -18.37
CA PRO A 64 2.57 -18.33 -17.37
C PRO A 64 1.95 -19.61 -16.82
N GLN A 65 2.22 -19.91 -15.56
CA GLN A 65 1.51 -20.96 -14.86
C GLN A 65 0.07 -20.45 -14.79
N GLU A 66 -0.83 -21.04 -15.57
CA GLU A 66 -2.25 -20.76 -15.46
C GLU A 66 -2.64 -21.11 -14.02
N ALA A 67 -2.72 -20.08 -13.18
CA ALA A 67 -3.32 -20.22 -11.88
C ALA A 67 -4.70 -20.83 -12.11
N PRO A 68 -5.10 -21.89 -11.37
CA PRO A 68 -6.42 -22.44 -11.49
C PRO A 68 -7.42 -21.29 -11.35
N LYS A 69 -8.21 -21.02 -12.40
CA LYS A 69 -9.34 -20.11 -12.31
C LYS A 69 -10.27 -20.70 -11.26
N VAL A 70 -10.12 -20.24 -10.02
CA VAL A 70 -11.09 -20.54 -8.98
C VAL A 70 -12.32 -19.76 -9.42
N HIS A 71 -13.25 -20.45 -10.09
CA HIS A 71 -14.59 -19.94 -10.22
C HIS A 71 -15.05 -19.63 -8.79
N LEU A 72 -15.10 -18.34 -8.47
CA LEU A 72 -15.68 -17.86 -7.22
C LEU A 72 -17.00 -18.61 -7.06
N ALA A 73 -17.16 -19.28 -5.92
CA ALA A 73 -18.41 -19.94 -5.59
C ALA A 73 -19.56 -18.97 -5.88
N GLU A 74 -20.68 -19.50 -6.37
CA GLU A 74 -21.86 -18.73 -6.73
C GLU A 74 -22.13 -17.68 -5.63
N PRO A 75 -22.22 -16.38 -5.97
CA PRO A 75 -22.29 -15.31 -4.98
C PRO A 75 -23.42 -15.60 -3.98
N GLN A 76 -23.15 -15.47 -2.68
CA GLN A 76 -24.23 -15.56 -1.71
C GLN A 76 -25.29 -14.49 -2.03
N PRO A 77 -26.59 -14.79 -1.85
CA PRO A 77 -27.65 -13.83 -2.12
C PRO A 77 -27.39 -12.50 -1.39
N GLY A 78 -27.20 -11.41 -2.14
CA GLY A 78 -26.91 -10.08 -1.60
C GLY A 78 -25.43 -9.71 -1.43
N GLY A 79 -24.49 -10.58 -1.80
CA GLY A 79 -23.07 -10.24 -1.91
C GLY A 79 -22.73 -9.49 -3.20
N PRO A 80 -21.56 -8.81 -3.27
CA PRO A 80 -21.11 -8.16 -4.50
C PRO A 80 -20.88 -9.19 -5.60
N SER A 81 -21.11 -8.78 -6.85
CA SER A 81 -20.80 -9.61 -8.01
C SER A 81 -19.29 -9.80 -8.17
N ALA A 82 -18.87 -10.78 -8.96
CA ALA A 82 -17.46 -10.96 -9.30
C ALA A 82 -16.89 -9.72 -10.01
N GLU A 83 -17.68 -9.11 -10.91
CA GLU A 83 -17.31 -7.89 -11.62
C GLU A 83 -17.16 -6.69 -10.68
N GLU A 84 -18.06 -6.54 -9.71
CA GLU A 84 -17.98 -5.50 -8.68
C GLU A 84 -16.75 -5.68 -7.78
N THR A 85 -16.46 -6.93 -7.43
CA THR A 85 -15.29 -7.30 -6.61
C THR A 85 -13.99 -7.01 -7.35
N VAL A 86 -13.89 -7.40 -8.63
CA VAL A 86 -12.74 -7.09 -9.49
C VAL A 86 -12.58 -5.57 -9.63
N ALA A 87 -13.66 -4.85 -9.93
CA ALA A 87 -13.59 -3.40 -10.08
C ALA A 87 -13.15 -2.71 -8.77
N TYR A 88 -13.59 -3.22 -7.61
CA TYR A 88 -13.12 -2.75 -6.31
C TYR A 88 -11.62 -3.01 -6.13
N GLN A 89 -11.16 -4.23 -6.35
CA GLN A 89 -9.74 -4.57 -6.19
C GLN A 89 -8.85 -3.78 -7.16
N SER A 90 -9.23 -3.65 -8.43
CA SER A 90 -8.50 -2.84 -9.41
C SER A 90 -8.37 -1.39 -8.94
N ARG A 91 -9.42 -0.81 -8.32
CA ARG A 91 -9.35 0.54 -7.73
C ARG A 91 -8.41 0.62 -6.54
N GLU A 92 -8.40 -0.36 -5.63
CA GLU A 92 -7.47 -0.39 -4.50
C GLU A 92 -6.01 -0.53 -4.97
N ILE A 93 -5.75 -1.39 -5.96
CA ILE A 93 -4.46 -1.49 -6.65
C ILE A 93 -4.08 -0.14 -7.26
N GLY A 94 -4.99 0.51 -7.99
CA GLY A 94 -4.78 1.83 -8.57
C GLY A 94 -4.46 2.93 -7.55
N LYS A 95 -5.07 2.89 -6.36
CA LYS A 95 -4.79 3.81 -5.25
C LYS A 95 -3.38 3.60 -4.68
N LEU A 96 -2.95 2.34 -4.53
CA LEU A 96 -1.59 2.03 -4.09
C LEU A 96 -0.55 2.44 -5.13
N LEU A 97 -0.81 2.20 -6.41
CA LEU A 97 0.06 2.67 -7.50
C LEU A 97 0.17 4.19 -7.53
N LEU A 98 -0.93 4.92 -7.36
CA LEU A 98 -0.90 6.39 -7.22
C LEU A 98 -0.08 6.83 -5.99
N ARG A 99 -0.17 6.10 -4.89
CA ARG A 99 0.65 6.36 -3.71
C ARG A 99 2.12 6.15 -4.04
N MET A 100 2.50 5.02 -4.63
CA MET A 100 3.88 4.73 -5.03
C MET A 100 4.42 5.75 -6.04
N GLU A 101 3.62 6.16 -7.03
CA GLU A 101 3.93 7.26 -7.96
C GLU A 101 4.39 8.50 -7.19
N ARG A 102 3.59 8.97 -6.22
CA ARG A 102 3.93 10.16 -5.41
C ARG A 102 5.17 9.95 -4.55
N HIS A 103 5.27 8.80 -3.88
CA HIS A 103 6.41 8.51 -3.01
C HIS A 103 7.72 8.49 -3.81
N TYR A 104 7.73 7.86 -4.99
CA TYR A 104 8.90 7.84 -5.87
C TYR A 104 9.22 9.20 -6.47
N ALA A 105 8.22 10.00 -6.87
CA ALA A 105 8.44 11.37 -7.31
C ALA A 105 9.10 12.23 -6.22
N GLN A 106 8.84 11.91 -4.96
CA GLN A 106 9.44 12.56 -3.78
C GLN A 106 10.69 11.83 -3.27
N LYS A 107 11.28 10.94 -4.07
CA LYS A 107 12.48 10.16 -3.73
C LYS A 107 12.34 9.39 -2.41
N MET A 108 11.16 8.83 -2.16
CA MET A 108 10.78 8.13 -0.93
C MET A 108 10.86 9.00 0.33
N ARG A 109 10.60 10.31 0.20
CA ARG A 109 10.61 11.26 1.32
C ARG A 109 9.27 11.96 1.50
N VAL A 110 8.90 12.25 2.74
CA VAL A 110 7.74 13.07 3.10
C VAL A 110 8.26 14.31 3.83
N GLY A 111 8.06 15.50 3.25
CA GLY A 111 8.62 16.74 3.80
C GLY A 111 10.15 16.72 3.92
N GLY A 112 10.84 16.01 3.02
CA GLY A 112 12.30 15.85 3.04
C GLY A 112 12.81 14.75 3.98
N VAL A 113 11.94 14.12 4.78
CA VAL A 113 12.31 13.02 5.69
C VAL A 113 12.07 11.67 5.00
N PRO A 114 13.03 10.73 5.00
CA PRO A 114 12.81 9.39 4.42
C PRO A 114 11.61 8.67 5.04
N CYS A 115 10.78 8.03 4.19
CA CYS A 115 9.65 7.20 4.58
C CYS A 115 10.07 5.73 4.70
N ASP A 116 9.48 5.03 5.67
CA ASP A 116 9.61 3.58 5.88
C ASP A 116 8.49 2.77 5.19
N CYS A 117 7.56 3.46 4.55
CA CYS A 117 6.31 2.91 4.02
C CYS A 117 6.42 2.19 2.66
N GLY A 118 7.59 2.19 2.01
CA GLY A 118 7.78 1.62 0.67
C GLY A 118 7.62 0.11 0.64
N ALA A 119 8.72 -0.62 0.79
CA ALA A 119 8.77 -2.07 0.69
C ALA A 119 7.90 -2.78 1.73
N GLN A 120 7.92 -2.32 2.99
CA GLN A 120 7.26 -3.02 4.10
C GLN A 120 5.76 -2.76 4.23
N LYS A 121 5.20 -1.89 3.40
CA LYS A 121 3.78 -1.53 3.46
C LYS A 121 3.16 -1.45 2.07
N HIS A 122 3.45 -0.40 1.32
CA HIS A 122 2.74 -0.15 0.07
C HIS A 122 3.01 -1.19 -1.01
N LEU A 123 4.25 -1.65 -1.16
CA LEU A 123 4.58 -2.69 -2.13
C LEU A 123 4.05 -4.06 -1.72
N LEU A 124 4.07 -4.37 -0.41
CA LEU A 124 3.50 -5.61 0.12
C LEU A 124 1.97 -5.67 -0.08
N ASP A 125 1.27 -4.59 0.27
CA ASP A 125 -0.19 -4.48 0.08
C ASP A 125 -0.54 -4.60 -1.42
N LEU A 126 0.29 -4.02 -2.29
CA LEU A 126 0.08 -4.04 -3.74
C LEU A 126 0.28 -5.44 -4.32
N GLU A 127 1.30 -6.17 -3.87
CA GLU A 127 1.56 -7.55 -4.26
C GLU A 127 0.40 -8.46 -3.85
N SER A 128 -0.05 -8.38 -2.59
CA SER A 128 -1.18 -9.15 -2.07
C SER A 128 -2.45 -8.93 -2.90
N LEU A 129 -2.80 -7.67 -3.19
CA LEU A 129 -3.99 -7.38 -3.98
C LEU A 129 -3.87 -7.90 -5.41
N CYS A 130 -2.69 -7.81 -6.02
CA CYS A 130 -2.46 -8.38 -7.36
C CYS A 130 -2.64 -9.90 -7.36
N GLU A 131 -2.08 -10.62 -6.38
CA GLU A 131 -2.24 -12.07 -6.23
C GLU A 131 -3.71 -12.48 -6.05
N GLU A 132 -4.46 -11.71 -5.27
CA GLU A 132 -5.91 -11.92 -5.08
C GLU A 132 -6.71 -11.64 -6.36
N THR A 133 -6.34 -10.62 -7.14
CA THR A 133 -7.07 -10.22 -8.37
C THR A 133 -6.88 -11.19 -9.52
N ILE A 134 -5.67 -11.75 -9.69
CA ILE A 134 -5.29 -12.63 -10.80
C ILE A 134 -6.31 -13.75 -11.11
N PRO A 135 -6.78 -14.56 -10.15
CA PRO A 135 -7.73 -15.64 -10.44
C PRO A 135 -9.13 -15.16 -10.85
N MET A 136 -9.46 -13.87 -10.65
CA MET A 136 -10.79 -13.32 -10.90
C MET A 136 -10.93 -12.61 -12.26
N VAL A 137 -9.83 -12.46 -13.00
CA VAL A 137 -9.81 -11.70 -14.27
C VAL A 137 -9.50 -12.59 -15.47
N ASP A 138 -9.97 -12.18 -16.65
CA ASP A 138 -9.63 -12.86 -17.90
C ASP A 138 -8.26 -12.50 -18.45
N SER A 139 -7.75 -11.31 -18.12
CA SER A 139 -6.47 -10.78 -18.61
C SER A 139 -5.52 -10.46 -17.45
N PRO A 140 -4.87 -11.46 -16.84
CA PRO A 140 -4.08 -11.27 -15.62
C PRO A 140 -2.68 -10.67 -15.85
N GLN A 141 -2.27 -10.47 -17.12
CA GLN A 141 -0.87 -10.13 -17.47
C GLN A 141 -0.38 -8.83 -16.83
N VAL A 142 -1.24 -7.83 -16.70
CA VAL A 142 -0.88 -6.56 -16.06
C VAL A 142 -0.49 -6.76 -14.59
N TYR A 143 -1.21 -7.61 -13.86
CA TYR A 143 -0.94 -7.89 -12.45
C TYR A 143 0.36 -8.67 -12.25
N TYR A 144 0.65 -9.63 -13.12
CA TYR A 144 1.96 -10.30 -13.11
C TYR A 144 3.11 -9.33 -13.38
N HIS A 145 2.96 -8.40 -14.32
CA HIS A 145 3.98 -7.38 -14.57
C HIS A 145 4.18 -6.44 -13.37
N VAL A 146 3.10 -6.09 -12.66
CA VAL A 146 3.18 -5.32 -11.42
C VAL A 146 3.95 -6.10 -10.35
N ILE A 147 3.67 -7.39 -10.14
CA ILE A 147 4.39 -8.25 -9.18
C ILE A 147 5.88 -8.34 -9.52
N GLU A 148 6.24 -8.55 -10.79
CA GLU A 148 7.65 -8.57 -11.21
C GLU A 148 8.34 -7.22 -11.01
N TRP A 149 7.63 -6.13 -11.25
CA TRP A 149 8.13 -4.79 -10.95
C TRP A 149 8.35 -4.59 -9.45
N ILE A 150 7.42 -5.04 -8.58
CA ILE A 150 7.55 -5.00 -7.12
C ILE A 150 8.83 -5.71 -6.67
N LYS A 151 9.10 -6.92 -7.17
CA LYS A 151 10.33 -7.66 -6.86
C LYS A 151 11.60 -6.89 -7.22
N LYS A 152 11.57 -6.14 -8.33
CA LYS A 152 12.69 -5.31 -8.77
C LYS A 152 12.89 -4.06 -7.90
N VAL A 153 11.82 -3.37 -7.53
CA VAL A 153 11.91 -2.08 -6.82
C VAL A 153 11.89 -2.22 -5.30
N GLY A 154 11.39 -3.34 -4.77
CA GLY A 154 11.27 -3.63 -3.35
C GLY A 154 12.59 -3.45 -2.58
N PRO A 155 13.70 -4.10 -3.00
CA PRO A 155 15.00 -3.92 -2.36
C PRO A 155 15.53 -2.48 -2.40
N LYS A 156 15.03 -1.66 -3.33
CA LYS A 156 15.41 -0.24 -3.50
C LYS A 156 14.48 0.71 -2.76
N SER A 157 13.41 0.20 -2.14
CA SER A 157 12.34 0.98 -1.52
C SER A 157 12.24 0.73 -0.02
N THR A 158 13.33 0.28 0.60
CA THR A 158 13.42 0.11 2.06
C THR A 158 13.69 1.45 2.75
N ASP A 159 13.51 1.47 4.08
CA ASP A 159 13.84 2.63 4.91
C ASP A 159 15.35 2.98 4.79
N GLU A 160 16.23 1.99 4.78
CA GLU A 160 17.67 2.17 4.61
C GLU A 160 18.02 2.75 3.24
N ALA A 161 17.37 2.25 2.18
CA ALA A 161 17.53 2.77 0.82
C ALA A 161 17.10 4.24 0.74
N ALA A 162 15.93 4.58 1.30
CA ALA A 162 15.45 5.96 1.36
C ALA A 162 16.35 6.87 2.21
N LYS A 163 16.90 6.37 3.33
CA LYS A 163 17.86 7.12 4.17
C LYS A 163 19.17 7.38 3.46
N SER A 164 19.71 6.38 2.76
CA SER A 164 20.99 6.49 2.06
C SER A 164 20.94 7.39 0.83
N GLY A 165 19.77 7.53 0.19
CA GLY A 165 19.62 8.27 -1.08
C GLY A 165 20.29 7.57 -2.27
N LEU A 166 20.71 6.32 -2.12
CA LEU A 166 21.45 5.56 -3.14
C LEU A 166 20.70 5.45 -4.47
N HIS A 167 19.36 5.47 -4.43
CA HIS A 167 18.50 5.27 -5.59
C HIS A 167 17.72 6.55 -5.98
N ASP A 168 18.13 7.71 -5.49
CA ASP A 168 17.45 9.00 -5.71
C ASP A 168 17.27 9.35 -7.19
N GLU A 169 18.19 8.91 -8.04
CA GLU A 169 18.14 9.13 -9.50
C GLU A 169 17.29 8.08 -10.24
N GLU A 170 17.01 6.93 -9.61
CA GLU A 170 16.16 5.89 -10.19
C GLU A 170 14.68 6.12 -9.88
N TYR A 171 14.37 6.71 -8.73
CA TYR A 171 12.99 6.87 -8.26
C TYR A 171 12.07 7.60 -9.24
N PRO A 172 12.46 8.69 -9.93
CA PRO A 172 11.59 9.32 -10.92
C PRO A 172 11.12 8.34 -12.02
N ASN A 173 11.97 7.42 -12.46
CA ASN A 173 11.59 6.39 -13.42
C ASN A 173 10.57 5.39 -12.83
N PHE A 174 10.74 5.00 -11.56
CA PHE A 174 9.77 4.14 -10.88
C PHE A 174 8.42 4.84 -10.68
N SER A 175 8.42 6.16 -10.47
CA SER A 175 7.20 6.96 -10.45
C SER A 175 6.45 6.88 -11.78
N HIS A 176 7.14 7.00 -12.91
CA HIS A 176 6.52 6.88 -14.22
C HIS A 176 5.97 5.47 -14.47
N GLN A 177 6.72 4.43 -14.09
CA GLN A 177 6.25 3.05 -14.19
C GLN A 177 4.99 2.80 -13.35
N ALA A 178 4.93 3.30 -12.12
CA ALA A 178 3.74 3.19 -11.28
C ALA A 178 2.52 3.88 -11.90
N ARG A 179 2.72 5.05 -12.53
CA ARG A 179 1.67 5.77 -13.28
C ARG A 179 1.18 4.96 -14.48
N ASP A 180 2.10 4.36 -15.23
CA ASP A 180 1.75 3.57 -16.42
C ASP A 180 0.99 2.29 -16.03
N PHE A 181 1.43 1.58 -14.99
CA PHE A 181 0.65 0.45 -14.44
C PHE A 181 -0.73 0.88 -13.96
N ARG A 182 -0.86 2.06 -13.33
CA ARG A 182 -2.16 2.57 -12.90
C ARG A 182 -3.08 2.78 -14.10
N LYS A 183 -2.55 3.33 -15.19
CA LYS A 183 -3.30 3.48 -16.45
C LYS A 183 -3.71 2.13 -17.01
N ASP A 184 -2.84 1.13 -16.98
CA ASP A 184 -3.13 -0.20 -17.53
C ASP A 184 -4.16 -0.97 -16.69
N VAL A 185 -4.13 -0.84 -15.36
CA VAL A 185 -5.08 -1.50 -14.44
C VAL A 185 -6.46 -0.83 -14.46
N ILE A 186 -6.51 0.51 -14.47
CA ILE A 186 -7.77 1.28 -14.37
C ILE A 186 -8.35 1.64 -15.75
N GLY A 187 -7.52 1.67 -16.79
CA GLY A 187 -7.85 2.23 -18.09
C GLY A 187 -7.83 3.77 -18.14
N SER A 188 -7.57 4.44 -17.02
CA SER A 188 -7.59 5.90 -16.91
C SER A 188 -6.58 6.43 -15.89
N LEU A 189 -6.11 7.65 -16.11
CA LEU A 189 -5.28 8.40 -15.16
C LEU A 189 -6.09 9.39 -14.31
N GLU A 190 -7.36 9.57 -14.65
CA GLU A 190 -8.23 10.54 -14.00
C GLU A 190 -8.51 10.13 -12.54
N PRO A 191 -8.42 11.06 -11.56
CA PRO A 191 -8.62 10.74 -10.15
C PRO A 191 -9.99 10.10 -9.85
N HIS A 192 -11.05 10.52 -10.54
CA HIS A 192 -12.40 10.00 -10.32
C HIS A 192 -12.54 8.51 -10.68
N ALA A 193 -11.64 7.95 -11.50
CA ALA A 193 -11.63 6.52 -11.80
C ALA A 193 -11.22 5.67 -10.59
N LEU A 194 -10.50 6.24 -9.62
CA LEU A 194 -10.10 5.58 -8.38
C LEU A 194 -11.14 5.76 -7.26
N PHE A 195 -11.91 6.83 -7.32
CA PHE A 195 -12.85 7.26 -6.29
C PHE A 195 -14.24 7.44 -6.92
N PRO A 196 -14.99 6.33 -7.12
CA PRO A 196 -16.32 6.42 -7.69
C PRO A 196 -17.20 7.31 -6.80
N GLN A 197 -18.02 8.14 -7.45
CA GLN A 197 -18.98 9.02 -6.76
C GLN A 197 -19.97 8.18 -5.96
N LYS A 198 -20.39 8.71 -4.81
CA LYS A 198 -21.43 8.04 -4.04
C LYS A 198 -22.77 8.16 -4.78
N PRO A 199 -23.66 7.15 -4.69
CA PRO A 199 -25.00 7.26 -5.23
C PRO A 199 -25.69 8.52 -4.68
N GLY A 200 -26.13 9.42 -5.58
CA GLY A 200 -26.79 10.68 -5.23
C GLY A 200 -25.87 11.90 -5.09
N GLU A 201 -24.57 11.76 -5.32
CA GLU A 201 -23.63 12.88 -5.38
C GLU A 201 -23.71 13.54 -6.76
N PRO A 202 -23.87 14.88 -6.87
CA PRO A 202 -23.98 15.53 -8.16
C PRO A 202 -22.66 15.43 -8.94
N GLU A 203 -22.74 15.11 -10.24
CA GLU A 203 -21.57 15.12 -11.12
C GLU A 203 -20.92 16.51 -11.10
N GLY A 204 -19.68 16.60 -10.63
CA GLY A 204 -18.92 17.84 -10.65
C GLY A 204 -18.70 18.53 -9.29
N THR A 205 -18.83 17.83 -8.16
CA THR A 205 -18.14 18.22 -6.92
C THR A 205 -16.63 18.13 -7.13
N GLN A 206 -16.08 19.09 -7.89
CA GLN A 206 -14.74 19.57 -7.63
C GLN A 206 -14.68 19.82 -6.12
N ILE A 207 -13.56 19.42 -5.50
CA ILE A 207 -13.23 19.86 -4.15
C ILE A 207 -13.15 21.38 -4.24
N LEU A 208 -14.30 22.06 -4.06
CA LEU A 208 -14.36 23.49 -3.91
C LEU A 208 -13.44 23.79 -2.73
N PRO A 209 -12.59 24.83 -2.80
CA PRO A 209 -11.88 25.27 -1.61
C PRO A 209 -12.92 25.40 -0.48
N VAL A 210 -12.62 24.80 0.66
CA VAL A 210 -13.49 24.65 1.86
C VAL A 210 -14.00 26.00 2.41
N VAL A 211 -13.63 27.10 1.76
CA VAL A 211 -13.85 28.47 2.15
C VAL A 211 -14.16 29.23 0.86
N SER A 212 -15.29 29.92 0.79
CA SER A 212 -15.63 30.77 -0.36
C SER A 212 -14.57 31.88 -0.54
N GLU A 213 -14.45 32.47 -1.73
CA GLU A 213 -13.53 33.61 -1.93
C GLU A 213 -13.85 34.77 -0.97
N GLU A 214 -15.13 34.98 -0.65
CA GLU A 214 -15.57 35.97 0.34
C GLU A 214 -15.07 35.65 1.75
N GLU A 215 -15.14 34.38 2.17
CA GLU A 215 -14.61 33.96 3.47
C GLU A 215 -13.07 34.01 3.51
N ARG A 216 -12.38 33.80 2.37
CA ARG A 216 -10.93 33.97 2.26
C ARG A 216 -10.51 35.43 2.42
N GLU A 217 -11.23 36.35 1.80
CA GLU A 217 -10.99 37.80 1.97
C GLU A 217 -11.22 38.23 3.43
N LEU A 218 -12.30 37.75 4.06
CA LEU A 218 -12.58 38.03 5.47
C LEU A 218 -11.48 37.50 6.41
N ILE A 219 -10.92 36.32 6.12
CA ILE A 219 -9.80 35.76 6.87
C ILE A 219 -8.53 36.60 6.66
N ARG A 220 -8.26 37.08 5.43
CA ARG A 220 -7.12 37.96 5.14
C ARG A 220 -7.24 39.29 5.87
N GLU A 221 -8.40 39.95 5.83
CA GLU A 221 -8.63 41.21 6.53
C GLU A 221 -8.44 41.06 8.04
N LYS A 222 -9.00 40.00 8.64
CA LYS A 222 -8.80 39.71 10.08
C LYS A 222 -7.35 39.42 10.42
N ALA A 223 -6.60 38.78 9.52
CA ALA A 223 -5.17 38.55 9.73
C ALA A 223 -4.37 39.86 9.67
N HIS A 224 -4.70 40.75 8.72
CA HIS A 224 -4.05 42.06 8.61
C HIS A 224 -4.32 42.95 9.82
N GLN A 225 -5.57 43.04 10.29
CA GLN A 225 -5.90 43.79 11.52
C GLN A 225 -5.11 43.31 12.73
N LYS A 226 -5.00 41.99 12.93
CA LYS A 226 -4.23 41.43 14.04
C LYS A 226 -2.74 41.71 13.95
N ILE A 227 -2.18 41.82 12.75
CA ILE A 227 -0.78 42.18 12.54
C ILE A 227 -0.57 43.66 12.90
N GLU A 228 -1.46 44.55 12.48
CA GLU A 228 -1.39 45.98 12.83
C GLU A 228 -1.56 46.23 14.33
N GLU A 229 -2.49 45.53 14.99
CA GLU A 229 -2.65 45.58 16.45
C GLU A 229 -1.40 45.09 17.19
N ALA A 230 -0.71 44.08 16.65
CA ALA A 230 0.53 43.57 17.24
C ALA A 230 1.74 44.48 17.01
N LEU A 231 1.75 45.28 15.95
CA LEU A 231 2.82 46.22 15.62
C LEU A 231 2.65 47.61 16.28
N SER A 232 1.48 47.89 16.85
CA SER A 232 1.17 49.13 17.55
C SER A 232 1.32 49.05 19.07
N GLN A 233 1.78 47.90 19.60
CA GLN A 233 2.18 47.67 20.99
C GLN A 233 3.69 47.68 21.14
#